data_AF-A0A2P2JUX9-F1
#
_entry.id   AF-A0A2P2JUX9-F1
#
_cell.length_a   1.000
_cell.length_b   1.000
_cell.length_c   1.000
_cell.angle_alpha   90.00
_cell.angle_beta   90.00
_cell.angle_gamma   90.00
#
_symmetry.space_group_name_H-M   'P 1'
#
loop_
_entity.id
_entity.type
_entity.pdbx_description
1 polymer ?
#
loop_
_entity_poly.entity_id
_entity_poly.type
_entity_poly.pdbx_seq_one_letter_code
_entity_poly.pdbx_strand_id
1 'polypeptide(L)' 'MFSYINLYGKYPPGLFASFCKEGKEGLACPPTPSQSADSSGSQITCNPSRLLIPAVGFLVVLFKLF' A
#
# COMPACT_ATOMS: atom_id res chain seq x y z
N MET A 1 3.23 3.45 -0.94
CA MET A 1 4.40 4.15 -0.35
C MET A 1 4.77 5.43 -1.11
N PHE A 2 5.05 5.38 -2.42
CA PHE A 2 5.40 6.58 -3.19
C PHE A 2 4.41 7.74 -3.07
N SER A 3 3.09 7.49 -3.03
CA SER A 3 2.09 8.55 -2.86
C SER A 3 2.29 9.37 -1.58
N TYR A 4 2.68 8.74 -0.47
CA TYR A 4 2.96 9.42 0.79
C TYR A 4 4.18 10.32 0.64
N ILE A 5 5.30 9.75 0.17
CA ILE A 5 6.56 10.48 -0.04
C ILE A 5 6.35 11.66 -1.00
N ASN A 6 5.58 11.45 -2.07
CA ASN A 6 5.29 12.48 -3.06
C ASN A 6 4.43 13.60 -2.49
N LEU A 7 3.40 13.30 -1.69
CA LEU A 7 2.54 14.30 -1.05
C LEU A 7 3.29 15.15 -0.04
N TYR A 8 4.03 14.52 0.87
CA TYR A 8 4.71 15.23 1.96
C TYR A 8 6.02 15.87 1.52
N GLY A 9 6.76 15.24 0.61
CA GLY A 9 7.98 15.78 0.00
C GLY A 9 7.70 16.74 -1.16
N LYS A 10 6.43 16.89 -1.58
CA LYS A 10 6.01 17.66 -2.77
C LYS A 10 6.78 17.24 -4.02
N TYR A 11 7.06 15.94 -4.17
CA TYR A 11 7.78 15.42 -5.33
C TYR A 11 6.82 15.13 -6.49
N PRO A 12 7.21 15.49 -7.73
CA PRO A 12 6.45 15.12 -8.90
C PRO A 12 6.40 13.58 -9.07
N PRO A 13 5.32 13.06 -9.67
CA PRO A 13 5.20 11.64 -9.94
C PRO A 13 6.34 11.17 -10.84
N GLY A 14 6.93 10.02 -10.50
CA GLY A 14 8.01 9.43 -11.29
C GLY A 14 9.40 10.03 -11.06
N LEU A 15 9.56 11.00 -10.15
CA LEU A 15 10.87 11.61 -9.83
C LEU A 15 11.95 10.54 -9.57
N PHE A 16 11.65 9.57 -8.71
CA PHE A 16 12.59 8.51 -8.34
C PHE A 16 13.00 7.63 -9.53
N ALA A 17 12.08 7.29 -10.44
CA ALA A 17 12.39 6.50 -11.63
C ALA A 17 13.13 7.31 -12.71
N SER A 18 12.97 8.64 -12.71
CA SER A 18 13.63 9.54 -13.66
C SER A 18 15.09 9.83 -13.29
N PHE A 19 15.35 9.98 -11.98
CA PHE A 19 16.66 10.32 -11.44
C PHE A 19 17.53 9.10 -11.18
N CYS A 20 16.95 8.05 -10.60
CA CYS A 20 17.68 6.84 -10.26
C CYS A 20 17.42 5.80 -11.37
N LYS A 21 18.41 5.66 -12.26
CA LYS A 21 18.41 4.66 -13.33
C LYS A 21 19.58 3.72 -13.07
N GLU A 22 19.28 2.50 -12.66
CA GLU A 22 20.28 1.51 -12.32
C GLU A 22 20.02 0.23 -13.14
N GLY A 23 21.04 -0.21 -13.88
CA GLY A 23 21.14 -1.53 -14.52
C GLY A 23 19.93 -2.04 -15.32
N LYS A 24 20.00 -3.32 -15.69
CA LYS A 24 18.85 -4.08 -16.23
C LYS A 24 17.87 -4.51 -15.13
N GLU A 25 18.38 -4.66 -13.92
CA GLU A 25 17.66 -5.19 -12.76
C GLU A 25 16.91 -4.09 -11.96
N GLY A 26 17.03 -2.84 -12.38
CA GLY A 26 16.49 -1.70 -11.64
C GLY A 26 17.35 -1.32 -10.44
N LEU A 27 16.74 -0.64 -9.47
CA LEU A 27 17.43 -0.09 -8.30
C LEU A 27 17.88 -1.21 -7.35
N ALA A 28 19.20 -1.40 -7.25
CA ALA A 28 19.77 -2.38 -6.35
C ALA A 28 19.49 -2.01 -4.89
N CYS A 29 18.83 -2.90 -4.15
CA CYS A 29 18.74 -2.81 -2.70
C CYS A 29 19.95 -3.53 -2.09
N PRO A 30 20.71 -2.89 -1.19
CA PRO A 30 21.73 -3.60 -0.43
C PRO A 30 21.08 -4.74 0.37
N PRO A 31 21.82 -5.83 0.66
CA PRO A 31 21.28 -6.93 1.43
C PRO A 31 20.79 -6.42 2.78
N THR A 32 19.51 -6.65 3.08
CA THR A 32 18.96 -6.35 4.39
C THR A 32 19.79 -7.10 5.43
N PRO A 33 20.29 -6.44 6.49
CA PRO A 33 20.94 -7.15 7.58
C PRO A 33 19.98 -8.24 8.05
N SER A 34 20.45 -9.49 8.09
CA SER A 34 19.64 -10.63 8.51
C SER A 34 18.98 -10.27 9.84
N GLN A 35 17.68 -9.99 9.82
CA GLN A 35 16.88 -10.19 11.01
C GLN A 35 17.04 -11.68 11.28
N SER A 36 17.73 -12.00 12.38
CA SER A 36 17.57 -13.27 13.06
C SER A 36 16.09 -13.63 13.00
N ALA A 37 15.80 -14.87 12.64
CA ALA A 37 14.45 -15.37 12.38
C ALA A 37 13.54 -15.26 13.61
N ASP A 38 13.15 -14.05 13.97
CA ASP A 38 12.09 -13.77 14.90
C ASP A 38 10.86 -13.58 14.04
N SER A 39 9.99 -14.57 14.17
CA SER A 39 8.67 -14.66 13.55
C SER A 39 7.76 -13.59 14.15
N SER A 40 8.08 -12.33 13.90
CA SER A 40 7.28 -11.15 14.22
C SER A 40 7.42 -10.13 13.10
N GLY A 41 7.44 -10.62 11.85
CA GLY A 41 6.92 -9.82 10.76
C GLY A 41 5.47 -9.53 11.10
N SER A 42 5.19 -8.30 11.57
CA SER A 42 3.83 -7.78 11.63
C SER A 42 3.32 -7.78 10.19
N GLN A 43 2.72 -8.91 9.80
CA GLN A 43 1.84 -9.02 8.67
C GLN A 43 0.71 -8.06 9.04
N ILE A 44 0.82 -6.79 8.65
CA ILE A 44 -0.34 -5.91 8.54
C ILE A 44 -1.13 -6.48 7.37
N THR A 45 -1.73 -7.65 7.60
CA THR A 45 -2.87 -8.16 6.88
C THR A 45 -3.97 -7.18 7.23
N CYS A 46 -4.03 -6.08 6.49
CA CYS A 46 -5.27 -5.36 6.33
C CYS A 46 -6.19 -6.34 5.61
N ASN A 47 -6.94 -7.13 6.38
CA ASN A 47 -8.09 -7.85 5.88
C ASN A 47 -9.22 -6.80 5.87
N PRO A 48 -9.51 -6.12 4.74
CA PRO A 48 -10.71 -5.31 4.68
C PRO A 48 -11.87 -6.29 4.88
N SER A 49 -12.47 -6.27 6.07
CA SER A 49 -13.58 -7.12 6.42
C SER A 49 -14.66 -6.98 5.35
N ARG A 50 -14.74 -7.95 4.43
CA ARG A 50 -15.65 -7.94 3.28
C ARG A 50 -17.13 -7.99 3.69
N LEU A 51 -17.40 -8.15 5.00
CA LEU A 51 -18.71 -8.15 5.63
C LEU A 51 -19.30 -6.76 5.90
N LEU A 52 -18.52 -5.67 5.79
CA LEU A 52 -19.03 -4.31 6.01
C LEU A 52 -19.77 -3.71 4.79
N ILE A 53 -19.51 -4.24 3.59
CA ILE A 53 -20.11 -3.78 2.34
C ILE A 53 -21.61 -4.12 2.20
N PRO A 54 -22.09 -5.34 2.55
CA PRO A 54 -23.51 -5.68 2.34
C PRO A 54 -24.49 -4.92 3.25
N ALA A 55 -24.06 -4.50 4.45
CA ALA A 55 -24.95 -3.86 5.41
C ALA A 55 -25.42 -2.47 4.94
N VAL A 56 -24.51 -1.67 4.37
CA VAL A 56 -24.83 -0.32 3.85
C VAL A 56 -25.68 -0.42 2.59
N GLY A 57 -25.38 -1.37 1.70
CA GLY A 57 -26.18 -1.60 0.49
C GLY A 57 -27.62 -2.00 0.79
N PHE A 58 -27.83 -2.89 1.75
CA PHE A 58 -29.17 -3.34 2.14
C PHE A 58 -30.01 -2.20 2.75
N LEU A 59 -29.41 -1.37 3.61
CA LEU A 59 -30.11 -0.22 4.23
C LEU A 59 -30.58 0.81 3.19
N VAL A 60 -29.77 1.10 2.17
CA VAL A 60 -30.13 2.03 1.09
C VAL A 60 -31.29 1.49 0.24
N VAL A 61 -31.29 0.19 -0.06
CA VAL A 61 -32.38 -0.44 -0.83
C VAL A 61 -33.70 -0.40 -0.05
N LEU A 62 -33.67 -0.68 1.26
CA LEU A 62 -34.87 -0.58 2.11
C LEU A 62 -35.43 0.85 2.14
N PHE A 63 -34.56 1.86 2.28
CA PHE A 63 -34.96 3.28 2.28
C PHE A 63 -35.48 3.78 0.92
N LYS A 64 -35.22 3.05 -0.17
CA LYS A 64 -35.73 3.36 -1.51
C LYS A 64 -37.01 2.62 -1.84
N LEU A 65 -37.31 1.53 -1.15
CA LEU A 65 -38.46 0.67 -1.39
C LEU A 65 -39.68 1.04 -0.53
N PHE A 66 -39.43 1.70 0.61
CA PHE A 66 -40.42 2.29 1.50
C PHE A 66 -40.56 3.79 1.21
#